data_AF-A0A157Q947-F1
#
_entry.id   AF-A0A157Q947-F1
#
_cell.length_a   1.000
_cell.length_b   1.000
_cell.length_c   1.000
_cell.angle_alpha   90.00
_cell.angle_beta   90.00
_cell.angle_gamma   90.00
#
_symmetry.space_group_name_H-M   'P 1'
#
loop_
_entity.id
_entity.type
_entity.pdbx_description
1 polymer ?
#
loop_
_entity_poly.entity_id
_entity_poly.type
_entity_poly.pdbx_seq_one_letter_code
_entity_poly.pdbx_strand_id
1 'polypeptide(L)'
;MEILSRRQATLEHGLCLETTLDGAGLTVYVMLGDADLESIPAIVPPELVEAGAAIHAAGIDGIDQAQDQIDQVLENINPGDVVVFFCADENSFGAALDLLGLPIDD
;
A
#
# COMPACT_ATOMS: atom_id res chain seq x y z
N MET A 1 8.00 -14.99 0.81
CA MET A 1 6.79 -14.21 0.58
C MET A 1 6.76 -13.89 -0.90
N GLU A 2 5.80 -14.43 -1.63
CA GLU A 2 5.59 -14.06 -3.03
C GLU A 2 4.58 -12.92 -3.06
N ILE A 3 5.03 -11.74 -3.49
CA ILE A 3 4.19 -10.57 -3.63
C ILE A 3 4.16 -10.13 -5.10
N LEU A 4 2.96 -9.96 -5.61
CA LEU A 4 2.71 -9.54 -6.97
C LEU A 4 1.71 -8.40 -6.93
N SER A 5 2.12 -7.21 -7.35
CA SER A 5 1.22 -6.06 -7.43
C SER A 5 0.95 -5.69 -8.86
N ARG A 6 -0.31 -5.33 -9.11
CA ARG A 6 -0.74 -4.74 -10.38
C ARG A 6 -1.34 -3.37 -10.10
N ARG A 7 -0.88 -2.36 -10.83
CA ARG A 7 -1.52 -1.04 -10.78
C ARG A 7 -2.98 -1.16 -11.25
N GLN A 8 -3.90 -0.82 -10.35
CA GLN A 8 -5.33 -0.81 -10.59
C GLN A 8 -5.80 0.60 -10.99
N ALA A 9 -5.32 1.63 -10.30
CA ALA A 9 -5.65 3.04 -10.59
C ALA A 9 -4.52 4.00 -10.17
N THR A 10 -4.53 5.20 -10.74
CA THR A 10 -3.65 6.32 -10.35
C THR A 10 -4.48 7.35 -9.59
N LEU A 11 -3.96 7.81 -8.46
CA LEU A 11 -4.53 8.85 -7.60
C LEU A 11 -3.72 10.15 -7.76
N GLU A 12 -4.26 11.28 -7.32
CA GLU A 12 -3.60 12.60 -7.46
C GLU A 12 -2.22 12.64 -6.81
N HIS A 13 -2.06 11.93 -5.70
CA HIS A 13 -0.81 11.82 -4.94
C HIS A 13 -0.41 10.36 -4.67
N GLY A 14 -0.81 9.41 -5.51
CA GLY A 14 -0.53 8.01 -5.20
C GLY A 14 -0.99 7.02 -6.25
N LEU A 15 -0.91 5.74 -5.89
CA LEU A 15 -1.32 4.61 -6.71
C LEU A 15 -2.18 3.64 -5.90
N CYS A 16 -3.19 3.10 -6.56
CA CYS A 16 -3.95 1.95 -6.08
C CYS A 16 -3.41 0.71 -6.77
N LEU A 17 -3.01 -0.27 -5.98
CA LEU A 17 -2.46 -1.54 -6.40
C LEU A 17 -3.41 -2.66 -5.96
N GLU A 18 -3.68 -3.56 -6.90
CA GLU A 18 -4.23 -4.87 -6.61
C GLU A 18 -3.05 -5.80 -6.34
N THR A 19 -2.88 -6.18 -5.07
CA THR A 19 -1.72 -6.94 -4.60
C THR A 19 -2.16 -8.36 -4.23
N THR A 20 -1.38 -9.34 -4.68
CA THR A 20 -1.53 -10.74 -4.29
C THR A 20 -0.34 -11.13 -3.43
N LEU A 21 -0.61 -11.53 -2.20
CA LEU A 21 0.38 -11.98 -1.21
C LEU A 21 0.17 -13.46 -0.93
N ASP A 22 1.12 -14.31 -1.34
CA ASP A 22 1.06 -15.77 -1.16
C ASP A 22 -0.30 -16.38 -1.64
N GLY A 23 -0.87 -15.79 -2.70
CA GLY A 23 -2.16 -16.18 -3.29
C GLY A 23 -3.40 -15.52 -2.68
N ALA A 24 -3.26 -14.72 -1.62
CA ALA A 24 -4.33 -13.92 -1.04
C ALA A 24 -4.39 -12.53 -1.68
N GLY A 25 -5.57 -12.12 -2.15
CA GLY A 25 -5.77 -10.78 -2.69
C GLY A 25 -5.98 -9.74 -1.58
N LEU A 26 -5.31 -8.60 -1.73
CA LEU A 26 -5.48 -7.41 -0.90
C LEU A 26 -5.35 -6.14 -1.75
N THR A 27 -5.84 -5.02 -1.23
CA THR A 27 -5.74 -3.73 -1.90
C THR A 27 -4.70 -2.88 -1.20
N VAL A 28 -3.71 -2.38 -1.95
CA VAL A 28 -2.65 -1.53 -1.40
C VAL A 28 -2.71 -0.15 -2.05
N TYR A 29 -2.77 0.87 -1.22
CA TYR A 29 -2.65 2.27 -1.61
C TYR A 29 -1.27 2.76 -1.22
N VAL A 30 -0.52 3.31 -2.16
CA VAL A 30 0.76 3.96 -1.89
C VAL A 30 0.59 5.44 -2.20
N MET A 31 0.76 6.28 -1.19
CA MET A 31 0.56 7.73 -1.26
C MET A 31 1.89 8.44 -1.05
N LEU A 32 2.14 9.51 -1.80
CA LEU A 32 3.28 10.40 -1.63
C LEU A 32 2.84 11.60 -0.80
N GLY A 33 3.43 11.78 0.38
CA GLY A 33 3.12 12.85 1.32
C GLY A 33 3.25 12.41 2.78
N ASP A 34 2.87 13.32 3.67
CA ASP A 34 2.83 13.06 5.11
C ASP A 34 1.78 11.98 5.45
N ALA A 35 1.97 11.31 6.59
CA ALA A 35 1.08 10.24 7.05
C ALA A 35 -0.25 10.82 7.59
N ASP A 36 -1.13 11.20 6.66
CA ASP A 36 -2.41 11.83 6.96
C ASP A 36 -3.54 10.80 7.06
N LEU A 37 -3.77 10.31 8.28
CA LEU A 37 -4.85 9.36 8.57
C LEU A 37 -6.25 9.93 8.30
N GLU A 38 -6.40 11.26 8.38
CA GLU A 38 -7.67 11.95 8.12
C GLU A 38 -8.07 11.87 6.64
N SER A 39 -7.10 11.66 5.74
CA SER A 39 -7.31 11.49 4.31
C SER A 39 -7.68 10.05 3.90
N ILE A 40 -7.51 9.06 4.78
CA ILE A 40 -7.82 7.64 4.49
C ILE A 40 -9.25 7.44 3.96
N PRO A 41 -10.31 8.04 4.53
CA PRO A 41 -11.67 7.87 4.02
C PRO A 41 -11.90 8.45 2.62
N ALA A 42 -11.01 9.33 2.14
CA ALA A 42 -11.04 9.85 0.78
C ALA A 42 -10.23 8.97 -0.20
N ILE A 43 -9.28 8.18 0.32
CA ILE A 43 -8.42 7.27 -0.46
C ILE A 43 -9.09 5.89 -0.59
N VAL A 44 -9.54 5.33 0.54
CA VAL A 44 -10.12 4.00 0.64
C VAL A 44 -11.62 4.07 0.37
N PRO A 45 -12.13 3.36 -0.65
CA PRO A 45 -13.55 3.39 -0.95
C PRO A 45 -14.34 2.73 0.18
N PRO A 46 -15.50 3.31 0.56
CA PRO A 46 -16.28 2.85 1.70
C PRO A 46 -16.79 1.42 1.52
N GLU A 47 -16.97 0.96 0.28
CA GLU A 47 -17.41 -0.41 -0.02
C GLU A 47 -16.49 -1.50 0.55
N LEU A 48 -15.17 -1.25 0.62
CA LEU A 48 -14.21 -2.19 1.20
C LEU A 48 -14.38 -2.28 2.73
N VAL A 49 -14.58 -1.12 3.37
CA VAL A 49 -14.81 -1.02 4.81
C VAL A 49 -16.16 -1.64 5.19
N GLU A 50 -17.20 -1.38 4.38
CA GLU A 50 -18.53 -1.97 4.54
C GLU A 50 -18.52 -3.49 4.33
N ALA A 51 -17.64 -4.00 3.46
CA ALA A 51 -17.40 -5.44 3.29
C ALA A 51 -16.65 -6.07 4.47
N GLY A 52 -16.18 -5.27 5.43
CA GLY A 52 -15.50 -5.72 6.65
C GLY A 52 -13.97 -5.73 6.57
N ALA A 53 -13.37 -5.11 5.54
CA ALA A 53 -11.92 -5.00 5.43
C ALA A 53 -11.35 -4.13 6.55
N ALA A 54 -10.28 -4.61 7.20
CA ALA A 54 -9.50 -3.75 8.10
C ALA A 54 -8.59 -2.84 7.28
N ILE A 55 -8.42 -1.59 7.73
CA ILE A 55 -7.49 -0.65 7.12
C ILE A 55 -6.22 -0.63 7.96
N HIS A 56 -5.11 -0.98 7.33
CA HIS A 56 -3.78 -0.90 7.91
C HIS A 56 -3.03 0.26 7.26
N ALA A 57 -2.63 1.25 8.05
CA ALA A 57 -1.91 2.41 7.55
C ALA A 57 -0.55 2.55 8.21
N ALA A 58 0.48 2.83 7.41
CA ALA A 58 1.85 3.05 7.90
C ALA A 58 2.56 4.16 7.13
N GLY A 59 3.42 4.90 7.81
CA GLY A 59 4.18 6.03 7.25
C GLY A 59 5.65 5.69 7.04
N ILE A 60 6.08 5.63 5.78
CA ILE A 60 7.44 5.33 5.35
C ILE A 60 8.23 6.62 5.23
N ASP A 61 9.09 6.89 6.22
CA ASP A 61 9.90 8.11 6.30
C ASP A 61 11.17 8.08 5.43
N GLY A 62 11.49 6.95 4.80
CA GLY A 62 12.68 6.81 3.97
C GLY A 62 12.93 5.39 3.46
N ILE A 63 13.81 5.27 2.47
CA ILE A 63 14.13 3.99 1.81
C ILE A 63 14.61 2.93 2.79
N ASP A 64 15.48 3.31 3.74
CA ASP A 64 16.07 2.37 4.70
C ASP A 64 15.03 1.73 5.63
N GLN A 65 13.89 2.38 5.83
CA GLN A 65 12.79 1.87 6.66
C GLN A 65 11.66 1.23 5.85
N ALA A 66 11.60 1.47 4.53
CA ALA A 66 10.51 0.99 3.68
C ALA A 66 10.32 -0.52 3.79
N GLN A 67 11.40 -1.29 3.76
CA GLN A 67 11.33 -2.75 3.85
C GLN A 67 10.75 -3.22 5.19
N ASP A 68 11.32 -2.78 6.31
CA ASP A 68 10.88 -3.22 7.65
C ASP A 68 9.42 -2.83 7.91
N GLN A 69 9.02 -1.62 7.55
CA GLN A 69 7.65 -1.16 7.75
C GLN A 69 6.64 -1.89 6.86
N ILE A 70 6.99 -2.15 5.60
CA ILE A 70 6.12 -2.89 4.68
C ILE A 70 5.96 -4.33 5.16
N ASP A 71 7.06 -5.03 5.49
CA ASP A 71 7.00 -6.39 6.03
C ASP A 71 6.12 -6.44 7.29
N GLN A 72 6.32 -5.53 8.24
CA GLN A 72 5.52 -5.50 9.48
C GLN A 72 4.01 -5.39 9.23
N VAL A 73 3.59 -4.57 8.25
CA VAL A 73 2.18 -4.43 7.90
C VAL A 73 1.67 -5.67 7.17
N LEU A 74 2.42 -6.16 6.20
CA LEU A 74 2.04 -7.34 5.42
C LEU A 74 2.02 -8.63 6.24
N GLU A 75 2.86 -8.76 7.26
CA GLU A 75 2.83 -9.90 8.19
C GLU A 75 1.57 -9.92 9.06
N ASN A 76 0.92 -8.77 9.26
CA ASN A 76 -0.30 -8.63 10.05
C ASN A 76 -1.58 -8.51 9.21
N ILE A 77 -1.48 -8.63 7.88
CA ILE A 77 -2.59 -8.45 6.95
C ILE A 77 -3.45 -9.71 6.83
N ASN A 78 -4.77 -9.54 6.73
CA ASN A 78 -5.67 -10.63 6.38
C ASN A 78 -6.10 -10.54 4.90
N PRO A 79 -6.50 -11.67 4.30
CA PRO A 79 -7.08 -11.66 2.95
C PRO A 79 -8.29 -10.72 2.87
N GLY A 80 -8.27 -9.79 1.92
CA GLY A 80 -9.32 -8.79 1.73
C GLY A 80 -9.17 -7.51 2.57
N ASP A 81 -8.13 -7.39 3.40
CA ASP A 81 -7.80 -6.14 4.07
C ASP A 81 -7.24 -5.10 3.09
N VAL A 82 -7.25 -3.85 3.54
CA VAL A 82 -6.73 -2.69 2.80
C VAL A 82 -5.48 -2.17 3.50
N VAL A 83 -4.45 -1.89 2.72
CA VAL A 83 -3.21 -1.28 3.19
C VAL A 83 -3.05 0.11 2.61
N VAL A 84 -2.60 1.08 3.41
CA VAL A 84 -2.27 2.44 2.99
C VAL A 84 -0.87 2.80 3.47
N PHE A 85 0.08 2.91 2.55
CA PHE A 85 1.43 3.39 2.82
C PHE A 85 1.54 4.86 2.47
N PHE A 86 2.01 5.68 3.43
CA PHE A 86 2.32 7.09 3.22
C PHE A 86 3.82 7.28 3.13
N CYS A 87 4.32 7.62 1.95
CA CYS A 87 5.72 7.77 1.64
C CYS A 87 6.11 9.25 1.76
N ALA A 88 7.06 9.57 2.64
CA ALA A 88 7.47 10.95 2.89
C ALA A 88 8.09 11.63 1.65
N ASP A 89 8.73 10.85 0.78
CA ASP A 89 9.41 11.34 -0.43
C ASP A 89 9.40 10.34 -1.60
N GLU A 90 9.75 10.82 -2.80
CA GLU A 90 9.72 10.00 -4.02
C GLU A 90 10.62 8.76 -3.96
N ASN A 91 11.71 8.79 -3.18
CA ASN A 91 12.58 7.63 -3.06
C ASN A 91 11.91 6.56 -2.19
N SER A 92 11.31 6.95 -1.06
CA SER A 92 10.51 6.02 -0.23
C SER A 92 9.32 5.45 -1.00
N PHE A 93 8.70 6.26 -1.87
CA PHE A 93 7.61 5.84 -2.75
C PHE A 93 8.07 4.81 -3.78
N GLY A 94 9.17 5.08 -4.48
CA GLY A 94 9.74 4.13 -5.44
C GLY A 94 10.15 2.81 -4.77
N ALA A 95 10.79 2.88 -3.60
CA ALA A 95 11.16 1.70 -2.83
C ALA A 95 9.94 0.88 -2.40
N ALA A 96 8.86 1.53 -1.97
CA ALA A 96 7.63 0.84 -1.60
C ALA A 96 7.02 0.08 -2.79
N LEU A 97 6.96 0.70 -3.98
CA LEU A 97 6.43 0.05 -5.18
C LEU A 97 7.26 -1.15 -5.62
N ASP A 98 8.59 -1.05 -5.55
CA ASP A 98 9.53 -2.13 -5.86
C ASP A 98 9.34 -3.32 -4.91
N LEU A 99 9.27 -3.05 -3.60
CA LEU A 99 9.04 -4.07 -2.57
C LEU A 99 7.67 -4.73 -2.69
N LEU A 100 6.65 -3.99 -3.14
CA LEU A 100 5.31 -4.51 -3.38
C LEU A 100 5.24 -5.34 -4.68
N GLY A 101 6.34 -5.50 -5.43
CA GLY A 101 6.37 -6.32 -6.64
C GLY A 101 5.55 -5.72 -7.78
N LEU A 102 5.43 -4.39 -7.85
CA LEU A 102 4.90 -3.74 -9.04
C LEU A 102 5.96 -3.84 -10.15
N PRO A 103 5.67 -4.50 -11.29
CA PRO A 103 6.62 -4.56 -12.38
C PRO A 103 6.92 -3.14 -12.86
N ILE A 104 8.20 -2.76 -12.84
CA ILE A 104 8.68 -1.63 -13.61
C ILE A 104 8.50 -2.04 -15.08
N ASP A 105 7.53 -1.44 -15.77
CA ASP A 105 7.39 -1.60 -17.22
C ASP A 105 8.67 -1.01 -17.84
N ASP A 106 9.49 -1.86 -18.47
CA ASP A 106 10.74 -1.50 -19.19
C ASP A 106 10.44 -0.80 -20.52
#